data_AF-A0A3M0CHX7-F1
#
_entry.id   AF-A0A3M0CHX7-F1
#
_cell.length_a   1.000
_cell.length_b   1.000
_cell.length_c   1.000
_cell.angle_alpha   90.00
_cell.angle_beta   90.00
_cell.angle_gamma   90.00
#
_symmetry.space_group_name_H-M   'P 1'
#
loop_
_entity.id
_entity.type
_entity.pdbx_description
1 polymer ?
#
loop_
_entity_poly.entity_id
_entity_poly.type
_entity_poly.pdbx_seq_one_letter_code
_entity_poly.pdbx_strand_id
1 'polypeptide(L)'
;MSTVFLWRMVALITAILSGYLTGHVIVLARYFDWLIANGHAAMLKTTYSVFRVEGDPVTPYLGSFMVQFAVAVLLLVVGFRQRAHFGNSRLAAAALAALCLPLSVLVFTLTGFHDIEHDVMSASDLSSATLETWLTLNVPLHVISAGIYIAAAMAMLLSDPPHHRRITAP
;
A
#
# COMPACT_ATOMS: atom_id res chain seq x y z
N MET A 1 -0.19 5.36 -25.48
CA MET A 1 0.11 5.93 -24.15
C MET A 1 1.62 6.05 -23.99
N SER A 2 2.16 7.21 -23.60
CA SER A 2 3.61 7.40 -23.48
C SER A 2 4.16 6.78 -22.20
N THR A 3 5.42 6.35 -22.21
CA THR A 3 6.13 5.83 -21.01
C THR A 3 6.20 6.86 -19.89
N VAL A 4 6.32 8.15 -20.23
CA VAL A 4 6.27 9.27 -19.29
C VAL A 4 4.89 9.40 -18.62
N PHE A 5 3.80 9.22 -19.37
CA PHE A 5 2.47 9.23 -18.80
C PHE A 5 2.28 8.06 -17.82
N LEU A 6 2.67 6.84 -18.23
CA LEU A 6 2.67 5.66 -17.36
C LEU A 6 3.47 5.90 -16.07
N TRP A 7 4.67 6.46 -16.20
CA TRP A 7 5.53 6.81 -15.07
C TRP A 7 4.81 7.68 -14.05
N ARG A 8 4.21 8.77 -14.52
CA ARG A 8 3.51 9.73 -13.66
C ARG A 8 2.26 9.17 -13.02
N MET A 9 1.52 8.31 -13.75
CA MET A 9 0.39 7.61 -13.17
C MET A 9 0.83 6.66 -12.06
N VAL A 10 1.87 5.86 -12.27
CA VAL A 10 2.40 4.98 -11.21
C VAL A 10 2.91 5.80 -10.03
N ALA A 11 3.67 6.87 -10.28
CA ALA A 11 4.19 7.74 -9.21
C ALA A 11 3.05 8.36 -8.39
N LEU A 12 2.02 8.90 -9.06
CA LEU A 12 0.86 9.50 -8.42
C LEU A 12 0.08 8.48 -7.57
N ILE A 13 -0.28 7.33 -8.16
CA ILE A 13 -1.06 6.32 -7.44
C ILE A 13 -0.24 5.76 -6.26
N THR A 14 1.06 5.51 -6.46
CA THR A 14 1.95 5.03 -5.38
C THR A 14 2.04 6.05 -4.24
N ALA A 15 2.11 7.36 -4.55
CA ALA A 15 2.10 8.42 -3.55
C ALA A 15 0.74 8.58 -2.83
N ILE A 16 -0.38 8.36 -3.52
CA ILE A 16 -1.71 8.35 -2.90
C ILE A 16 -1.80 7.18 -1.91
N LEU A 17 -1.39 5.98 -2.32
CA LEU A 17 -1.41 4.80 -1.46
C LEU A 17 -0.45 4.94 -0.27
N SER A 18 0.73 5.55 -0.45
CA SER A 18 1.64 5.82 0.66
C SER A 18 1.05 6.82 1.66
N GLY A 19 0.38 7.87 1.19
CA GLY A 19 -0.35 8.83 2.02
C GLY A 19 -1.50 8.15 2.79
N TYR A 20 -2.28 7.30 2.11
CA TYR A 20 -3.33 6.51 2.74
C TYR A 20 -2.78 5.61 3.85
N LEU A 21 -1.73 4.82 3.57
CA LEU A 21 -1.12 3.91 4.56
C LEU A 21 -0.55 4.69 5.75
N THR A 22 0.05 5.85 5.49
CA THR A 22 0.54 6.74 6.55
C THR A 22 -0.61 7.25 7.43
N GLY A 23 -1.71 7.70 6.81
CA GLY A 23 -2.92 8.10 7.54
C GLY A 23 -3.53 6.94 8.35
N HIS A 24 -3.53 5.74 7.78
CA HIS A 24 -3.97 4.52 8.47
C HIS A 24 -3.11 4.29 9.73
N VAL A 25 -1.78 4.31 9.61
CA VAL A 25 -0.87 4.11 10.75
C VAL A 25 -1.06 5.18 11.84
N ILE A 26 -1.20 6.44 11.47
CA ILE A 26 -1.26 7.56 12.43
C ILE A 26 -2.62 7.61 13.14
N VAL A 27 -3.70 7.29 12.45
CA VAL A 27 -5.06 7.47 12.97
C VAL A 27 -5.75 6.14 13.17
N LEU A 28 -5.98 5.40 12.08
CA LEU A 28 -6.91 4.28 12.07
C LEU A 28 -6.39 3.06 12.85
N ALA A 29 -5.15 2.63 12.60
CA ALA A 29 -4.52 1.51 13.31
C ALA A 29 -4.46 1.77 14.82
N ARG A 30 -4.05 2.98 15.22
CA ARG A 30 -3.98 3.40 16.62
C ARG A 30 -5.35 3.51 17.27
N TYR A 31 -6.37 3.92 16.53
CA TYR A 31 -7.74 3.93 17.01
C TYR A 31 -8.25 2.51 17.30
N PHE A 32 -7.96 1.55 16.41
CA PHE A 32 -8.30 0.15 16.65
C PHE A 32 -7.55 -0.45 17.85
N ASP A 33 -6.26 -0.16 17.97
CA ASP A 33 -5.47 -0.57 19.15
C ASP A 33 -6.05 0.01 20.44
N TRP A 34 -6.41 1.30 20.44
CA TRP A 34 -7.01 1.96 21.59
C TRP A 34 -8.35 1.30 21.97
N LEU A 35 -9.22 1.00 21.00
CA LEU A 35 -10.48 0.30 21.27
C LEU A 35 -10.24 -1.06 21.92
N ILE A 36 -9.31 -1.86 21.37
CA ILE A 36 -9.02 -3.20 21.87
C ILE A 36 -8.38 -3.14 23.27
N ALA A 37 -7.36 -2.29 23.45
CA ALA A 37 -6.63 -2.16 24.71
C ALA A 37 -7.52 -1.68 25.88
N ASN A 38 -8.59 -0.94 25.59
CA ASN A 38 -9.53 -0.41 26.60
C ASN A 38 -10.81 -1.25 26.73
N GLY A 39 -10.85 -2.46 26.16
CA GLY A 39 -12.00 -3.37 26.31
C GLY A 39 -13.22 -2.99 25.48
N HIS A 40 -13.06 -2.11 24.49
CA HIS A 40 -14.11 -1.66 23.58
C HIS A 40 -14.17 -2.48 22.27
N ALA A 41 -13.57 -3.67 22.22
CA ALA A 41 -13.58 -4.54 21.05
C ALA A 41 -15.01 -4.89 20.56
N ALA A 42 -15.99 -4.97 21.47
CA ALA A 42 -17.39 -5.18 21.10
C ALA A 42 -17.95 -4.06 20.20
N MET A 43 -17.44 -2.83 20.32
CA MET A 43 -17.83 -1.71 19.46
C MET A 43 -17.36 -1.92 18.02
N LEU A 44 -16.17 -2.52 17.80
CA LEU A 44 -15.71 -2.87 16.45
C LEU A 44 -16.69 -3.82 15.77
N LYS A 45 -17.12 -4.85 16.51
CA LYS A 45 -18.06 -5.87 16.02
C LYS A 45 -19.38 -5.28 15.55
N THR A 46 -19.92 -4.32 16.30
CA THR A 46 -21.25 -3.74 16.04
C THR A 46 -21.23 -2.50 15.14
N THR A 47 -20.05 -1.99 14.77
CA THR A 47 -19.92 -0.81 13.91
C THR A 47 -19.05 -1.09 12.69
N TYR A 48 -17.73 -1.07 12.85
CA TYR A 48 -16.77 -1.19 11.74
C TYR A 48 -16.90 -2.51 10.99
N SER A 49 -17.06 -3.64 11.69
CA SER A 49 -17.24 -4.95 11.05
C SER A 49 -18.50 -4.99 10.19
N VAL A 50 -19.61 -4.41 10.66
CA VAL A 50 -20.86 -4.29 9.89
C VAL A 50 -20.63 -3.44 8.65
N PHE A 51 -20.02 -2.26 8.79
CA PHE A 51 -19.65 -1.41 7.65
C PHE A 51 -18.74 -2.14 6.65
N ARG A 52 -17.76 -2.92 7.13
CA ARG A 52 -16.83 -3.67 6.28
C ARG A 52 -17.53 -4.75 5.46
N VAL A 53 -18.50 -5.44 6.05
CA VAL A 53 -19.24 -6.52 5.37
C VAL A 53 -20.34 -5.98 4.46
N GLU A 54 -21.14 -5.02 4.93
CA GLU A 54 -22.31 -4.52 4.20
C GLU A 54 -21.95 -3.42 3.18
N GLY A 55 -20.99 -2.55 3.53
CA GLY A 55 -20.54 -1.45 2.68
C GLY A 55 -19.46 -1.83 1.68
N ASP A 56 -18.85 -3.01 1.84
CA ASP A 56 -17.72 -3.53 1.06
C ASP A 56 -16.67 -2.46 0.66
N PRO A 57 -16.11 -1.72 1.64
CA PRO A 57 -15.00 -0.81 1.36
C PRO A 57 -13.73 -1.56 0.91
N VAL A 58 -13.67 -2.89 1.12
CA VAL A 58 -12.51 -3.74 0.82
C VAL A 58 -12.31 -3.85 -0.69
N THR A 59 -13.37 -4.00 -1.49
CA THR A 59 -13.26 -4.08 -2.95
C THR A 59 -12.60 -2.85 -3.60
N PRO A 60 -13.09 -1.60 -3.41
CA PRO A 60 -12.45 -0.43 -4.01
C PRO A 60 -11.06 -0.16 -3.42
N TYR A 61 -10.85 -0.49 -2.15
CA TYR A 61 -9.54 -0.48 -1.51
C TYR A 61 -8.56 -1.41 -2.24
N LEU A 62 -8.84 -2.71 -2.31
CA LEU A 62 -7.98 -3.69 -2.94
C LEU A 62 -7.79 -3.40 -4.43
N GLY A 63 -8.86 -2.96 -5.11
CA GLY A 63 -8.81 -2.53 -6.50
C GLY A 63 -7.77 -1.43 -6.74
N SER A 64 -7.63 -0.47 -5.82
CA SER A 64 -6.63 0.61 -5.94
C SER A 64 -5.19 0.08 -5.87
N PHE A 65 -4.91 -0.87 -4.97
CA PHE A 65 -3.61 -1.54 -4.87
C PHE A 65 -3.32 -2.39 -6.11
N MET A 66 -4.32 -3.11 -6.63
CA MET A 66 -4.18 -3.94 -7.82
C MET A 66 -3.94 -3.10 -9.08
N VAL A 67 -4.62 -1.97 -9.23
CA VAL A 67 -4.37 -1.02 -10.32
C VAL A 67 -2.95 -0.47 -10.23
N GLN A 68 -2.50 -0.04 -9.05
CA GLN A 68 -1.13 0.42 -8.85
C GLN A 68 -0.11 -0.65 -9.27
N PHE A 69 -0.29 -1.87 -8.78
CA PHE A 69 0.58 -3.01 -9.08
C PHE A 69 0.61 -3.33 -10.58
N ALA A 70 -0.56 -3.46 -11.22
CA ALA A 70 -0.66 -3.78 -12.64
C ALA A 70 0.03 -2.74 -13.54
N VAL A 71 -0.17 -1.44 -13.26
CA VAL A 71 0.45 -0.36 -14.02
C VAL A 71 1.96 -0.31 -13.75
N ALA A 72 2.40 -0.56 -12.51
CA ALA A 72 3.83 -0.63 -12.16
C ALA A 72 4.55 -1.80 -12.86
N VAL A 73 3.93 -2.98 -12.91
CA VAL A 73 4.44 -4.15 -13.65
C VAL A 73 4.53 -3.85 -15.15
N LEU A 74 3.48 -3.24 -15.73
CA LEU A 74 3.50 -2.82 -17.13
C LEU A 74 4.65 -1.85 -17.41
N LEU A 75 4.84 -0.85 -16.55
CA LEU A 75 5.93 0.12 -16.66
C LEU A 75 7.30 -0.57 -16.56
N LEU A 76 7.47 -1.51 -15.63
CA LEU A 76 8.70 -2.29 -15.47
C LEU A 76 9.01 -3.12 -16.72
N VAL A 77 8.03 -3.81 -17.28
CA VAL A 77 8.19 -4.62 -18.51
C VAL A 77 8.57 -3.73 -19.69
N VAL A 78 7.89 -2.60 -19.89
CA VAL A 78 8.22 -1.65 -20.96
C VAL A 78 9.61 -1.05 -20.74
N GLY A 79 9.94 -0.66 -19.51
CA GLY A 79 11.24 -0.12 -19.14
C GLY A 79 12.38 -1.12 -19.36
N PHE A 80 12.16 -2.40 -19.08
CA PHE A 80 13.12 -3.47 -19.34
C PHE A 80 13.36 -3.67 -20.84
N ARG A 81 12.29 -3.69 -21.65
CA ARG A 81 12.39 -3.79 -23.12
C ARG A 81 13.09 -2.59 -23.75
N GLN A 82 13.00 -1.42 -23.12
CA GLN A 82 13.60 -0.16 -23.58
C GLN A 82 14.78 0.27 -22.70
N ARG A 83 15.48 -0.68 -22.05
CA ARG A 83 16.47 -0.40 -21.00
C ARG A 83 17.54 0.62 -21.40
N ALA A 84 17.99 0.59 -22.66
CA ALA A 84 18.98 1.54 -23.18
C ALA A 84 18.50 3.00 -23.08
N HIS A 85 17.20 3.26 -23.28
CA HIS A 85 16.60 4.59 -23.18
C HIS A 85 16.04 4.90 -21.80
N PHE A 86 15.64 3.86 -21.05
CA PHE A 86 15.05 3.98 -19.71
C PHE A 86 16.12 4.19 -18.63
N GLY A 87 17.29 3.56 -18.75
CA GLY A 87 18.37 3.67 -17.78
C GLY A 87 18.11 2.90 -16.47
N ASN A 88 19.18 2.58 -15.76
CA ASN A 88 19.13 1.67 -14.61
C ASN A 88 18.40 2.25 -13.39
N SER A 89 18.55 3.55 -13.11
CA SER A 89 17.87 4.20 -11.97
C SER A 89 16.34 4.15 -12.12
N ARG A 90 15.83 4.48 -13.31
CA ARG A 90 14.38 4.40 -13.56
C ARG A 90 13.85 2.97 -13.53
N LEU A 91 14.65 2.02 -14.03
CA LEU A 91 14.29 0.60 -13.95
C LEU A 91 14.20 0.11 -12.49
N ALA A 92 15.14 0.53 -11.63
CA ALA A 92 15.11 0.19 -10.22
C ALA A 92 13.90 0.79 -9.49
N ALA A 93 13.55 2.05 -9.77
CA ALA A 93 12.36 2.68 -9.20
C ALA A 93 11.05 2.01 -9.66
N ALA A 94 10.94 1.67 -10.95
CA ALA A 94 9.80 0.92 -11.48
C ALA A 94 9.70 -0.49 -10.84
N ALA A 95 10.84 -1.14 -10.61
CA ALA A 95 10.90 -2.43 -9.91
C ALA A 95 10.43 -2.31 -8.46
N LEU A 96 10.90 -1.29 -7.73
CA LEU A 96 10.47 -1.04 -6.37
C LEU A 96 8.95 -0.79 -6.30
N ALA A 97 8.42 0.04 -7.19
CA ALA A 97 6.97 0.30 -7.29
C ALA A 97 6.15 -0.97 -7.59
N ALA A 98 6.67 -1.88 -8.43
CA ALA A 98 6.02 -3.17 -8.71
C ALA A 98 6.13 -4.15 -7.53
N LEU A 99 7.15 -4.00 -6.67
CA LEU A 99 7.37 -4.87 -5.53
C LEU A 99 6.65 -4.42 -4.25
N CYS A 100 6.11 -3.20 -4.17
CA CYS A 100 5.46 -2.69 -2.96
C CYS A 100 4.37 -3.62 -2.42
N LEU A 101 3.40 -3.96 -3.28
CA LEU A 101 2.29 -4.81 -2.92
C LEU A 101 2.73 -6.21 -2.49
N PRO A 102 3.50 -6.98 -3.30
CA PRO A 102 3.90 -8.32 -2.89
C PRO A 102 4.80 -8.33 -1.64
N LEU A 103 5.66 -7.33 -1.45
CA LEU A 103 6.46 -7.23 -0.22
C LEU A 103 5.57 -6.96 1.00
N SER A 104 4.57 -6.08 0.87
CA SER A 104 3.64 -5.78 1.96
C SER A 104 2.79 -7.00 2.31
N VAL A 105 2.24 -7.70 1.31
CA VAL A 105 1.49 -8.95 1.51
C VAL A 105 2.37 -10.00 2.19
N LEU A 106 3.60 -10.18 1.70
CA LEU A 106 4.53 -11.16 2.25
C LEU A 106 4.82 -10.91 3.74
N VAL A 107 5.02 -9.65 4.16
CA VAL A 107 5.24 -9.30 5.58
C VAL A 107 4.04 -9.70 6.44
N PHE A 108 2.81 -9.45 5.96
CA PHE A 108 1.59 -9.79 6.70
C PHE A 108 1.34 -11.30 6.72
N THR A 109 1.65 -12.01 5.64
CA THR A 109 1.52 -13.47 5.57
C THR A 109 2.56 -14.18 6.45
N LEU A 110 3.83 -13.80 6.38
CA LEU A 110 4.92 -14.45 7.15
C LEU A 110 4.77 -14.27 8.67
N THR A 111 4.08 -13.22 9.09
CA THR A 111 3.81 -12.95 10.51
C THR A 111 2.50 -13.57 11.00
N GLY A 112 1.69 -14.16 10.11
CA GLY A 112 0.35 -14.64 10.42
C GLY A 112 -0.66 -13.53 10.71
N PHE A 113 -0.26 -12.26 10.55
CA PHE A 113 -1.11 -11.12 10.91
C PHE A 113 -2.30 -10.97 9.97
N HIS A 114 -2.23 -11.48 8.74
CA HIS A 114 -3.36 -11.48 7.80
C HIS A 114 -4.61 -12.14 8.39
N ASP A 115 -4.45 -13.30 9.04
CA ASP A 115 -5.56 -14.04 9.62
C ASP A 115 -6.09 -13.33 10.87
N ILE A 116 -5.18 -12.79 11.70
CA ILE A 116 -5.53 -12.00 12.89
C ILE A 116 -6.34 -10.75 12.49
N GLU A 117 -5.91 -10.04 11.46
CA GLU A 117 -6.60 -8.86 10.96
C GLU A 117 -7.97 -9.19 10.40
N HIS A 118 -8.09 -10.29 9.68
CA HIS A 118 -9.38 -10.77 9.22
C HIS A 118 -10.31 -11.04 10.41
N ASP A 119 -9.85 -11.79 11.42
CA ASP A 119 -10.68 -12.17 12.56
C ASP A 119 -11.10 -10.97 13.41
N VAL A 120 -10.17 -10.05 13.69
CA VAL A 120 -10.46 -8.82 14.45
C VAL A 120 -11.51 -7.97 13.75
N MET A 121 -11.47 -7.92 12.43
CA MET A 121 -12.33 -7.04 11.64
C MET A 121 -13.64 -7.69 11.20
N SER A 122 -13.76 -9.02 11.27
CA SER A 122 -14.95 -9.79 10.88
C SER A 122 -15.88 -10.12 12.06
N ALA A 123 -15.74 -9.43 13.19
CA ALA A 123 -16.54 -9.63 14.40
C ALA A 123 -16.44 -11.03 15.06
N SER A 124 -15.40 -11.80 14.76
CA SER A 124 -15.13 -13.11 15.36
C SER A 124 -14.98 -13.01 16.88
N ASP A 125 -15.29 -14.07 17.61
CA ASP A 125 -14.97 -14.16 19.04
C ASP A 125 -13.46 -14.36 19.21
N LEU A 126 -12.80 -13.36 19.81
CA LEU A 126 -11.34 -13.28 19.85
C LEU A 126 -10.84 -13.73 21.21
N SER A 127 -9.83 -14.60 21.20
CA SER A 127 -9.10 -14.96 22.41
C SER A 127 -8.23 -13.79 22.88
N SER A 128 -7.90 -13.75 24.18
CA SER A 128 -6.97 -12.73 24.72
C SER A 128 -5.61 -12.78 24.03
N ALA A 129 -5.13 -13.97 23.64
CA ALA A 129 -3.86 -14.13 22.93
C ALA A 129 -3.90 -13.52 21.52
N THR A 130 -5.03 -13.63 20.82
CA THR A 130 -5.24 -13.00 19.50
C THR A 130 -5.19 -11.47 19.64
N LEU A 131 -5.84 -10.92 20.66
CA LEU A 131 -5.85 -9.48 20.92
C LEU A 131 -4.46 -8.94 21.32
N GLU A 132 -3.70 -9.68 22.12
CA GLU A 132 -2.32 -9.32 22.47
C GLU A 132 -1.41 -9.32 21.23
N THR A 133 -1.56 -10.34 20.38
CA THR A 133 -0.82 -10.41 19.12
C THR A 133 -1.20 -9.25 18.19
N TRP A 134 -2.49 -8.89 18.12
CA TRP A 134 -2.96 -7.71 17.40
C TRP A 134 -2.25 -6.45 17.88
N LEU A 135 -2.30 -6.17 19.19
CA LEU A 135 -1.70 -4.95 19.78
C LEU A 135 -0.18 -4.88 19.58
N THR A 136 0.47 -6.03 19.47
CA THR A 136 1.92 -6.12 19.24
C THR A 136 2.28 -5.86 17.77
N LEU A 137 1.48 -6.35 16.82
CA LEU A 137 1.85 -6.40 15.40
C LEU A 137 1.16 -5.36 14.53
N ASN A 138 -0.05 -4.90 14.90
CA ASN A 138 -0.88 -4.06 14.04
C ASN A 138 -0.15 -2.81 13.55
N VAL A 139 0.25 -1.92 14.46
CA VAL A 139 0.93 -0.69 14.08
C VAL A 139 2.30 -0.96 13.43
N PRO A 140 3.20 -1.80 13.99
CA PRO A 140 4.50 -2.05 13.37
C PRO A 140 4.45 -2.57 11.94
N LEU A 141 3.56 -3.52 11.63
CA LEU A 141 3.46 -4.08 10.28
C LEU A 141 2.89 -3.07 9.28
N HIS A 142 1.90 -2.27 9.69
CA HIS A 142 1.40 -1.17 8.87
C HIS A 142 2.45 -0.07 8.67
N VAL A 143 3.31 0.22 9.65
CA VAL A 143 4.46 1.13 9.49
C VAL A 143 5.44 0.61 8.44
N ILE A 144 5.76 -0.69 8.46
CA ILE A 144 6.63 -1.31 7.46
C ILE A 144 6.02 -1.19 6.06
N SER A 145 4.74 -1.53 5.91
CA SER A 145 4.00 -1.40 4.64
C SER A 145 4.00 0.05 4.13
N ALA A 146 3.68 1.01 5.01
CA ALA A 146 3.75 2.44 4.67
C ALA A 146 5.16 2.85 4.22
N GLY A 147 6.20 2.40 4.94
CA GLY A 147 7.60 2.68 4.60
C GLY A 147 8.00 2.15 3.22
N ILE A 148 7.57 0.94 2.86
CA ILE A 148 7.79 0.35 1.52
C ILE A 148 7.18 1.26 0.44
N TYR A 149 5.92 1.67 0.61
CA TYR A 149 5.22 2.53 -0.34
C TYR A 149 5.83 3.94 -0.43
N ILE A 150 6.26 4.53 0.70
CA ILE A 150 6.95 5.81 0.73
C ILE A 150 8.27 5.73 -0.04
N ALA A 151 9.08 4.70 0.22
CA ALA A 151 10.36 4.51 -0.46
C ALA A 151 10.19 4.39 -1.98
N ALA A 152 9.17 3.65 -2.43
CA ALA A 152 8.83 3.53 -3.85
C ALA A 152 8.35 4.84 -4.46
N ALA A 153 7.45 5.57 -3.80
CA ALA A 153 6.99 6.88 -4.25
C ALA A 153 8.16 7.85 -4.40
N MET A 154 9.06 7.91 -3.41
CA MET A 154 10.26 8.75 -3.46
C MET A 154 11.19 8.33 -4.61
N ALA A 155 11.46 7.04 -4.78
CA ALA A 155 12.31 6.56 -5.87
C ALA A 155 11.76 6.94 -7.26
N MET A 156 10.44 6.84 -7.43
CA MET A 156 9.74 7.23 -8.65
C MET A 156 9.80 8.75 -8.90
N LEU A 157 9.63 9.57 -7.87
CA LEU A 157 9.71 11.04 -7.98
C LEU A 157 11.14 11.52 -8.27
N LEU A 158 12.14 10.94 -7.59
CA LEU A 158 13.54 11.28 -7.78
C LEU A 158 14.11 10.82 -9.13
N SER A 159 13.42 9.89 -9.80
CA SER A 159 13.82 9.37 -11.12
C SER A 159 12.89 9.83 -12.25
N ASP A 160 12.12 10.92 -12.06
CA ASP A 160 11.15 11.39 -13.07
C ASP A 160 11.79 11.63 -14.44
N PRO A 161 11.22 11.10 -15.54
CA PRO A 161 11.70 11.37 -16.88
C PRO A 161 11.63 12.86 -17.21
N PRO A 162 12.67 13.44 -17.85
CA PRO A 162 12.64 14.84 -18.23
C PRO A 162 11.47 15.13 -19.16
N HIS A 163 10.79 16.25 -18.92
CA HIS A 163 9.87 16.81 -19.92
C HIS A 163 10.67 17.15 -21.17
N HIS A 164 10.37 16.51 -22.31
CA HIS A 164 10.83 17.01 -23.60
C HIS A 164 10.19 18.39 -23.83
N ARG A 165 10.83 19.46 -23.36
CA ARG A 165 10.62 20.78 -23.96
C ARG A 165 11.26 20.70 -25.34
N ARG A 166 10.45 20.62 -26.40
CA ARG A 166 10.89 21.07 -27.72
C ARG A 166 11.18 22.55 -27.56
N ILE A 167 12.43 22.90 -27.26
CA ILE A 167 12.91 24.24 -27.53
C ILE A 167 13.06 24.26 -29.06
N THR A 168 11.98 24.64 -29.75
CA THR A 168 12.11 25.13 -31.11
C THR A 168 12.85 26.46 -30.99
N ALA A 169 14.16 26.43 -31.23
CA ALA A 169 14.93 27.64 -31.43
C ALA A 169 14.39 28.35 -32.70
N PRO A 170 14.23 29.68 -32.68
CA PRO A 170 13.81 30.46 -33.84
C PRO A 170 14.86 30.45 -34.96
#